data_AF-A0A914BVI6-F1
#
_entry.id   AF-A0A914BVI6-F1
#
_cell.length_a   1.000
_cell.length_b   1.000
_cell.length_c   1.000
_cell.angle_alpha   90.00
_cell.angle_beta   90.00
_cell.angle_gamma   90.00
#
_symmetry.space_group_name_H-M   'P 1'
#
loop_
_entity.id
_entity.type
_entity.pdbx_description
1 polymer ?
#
loop_
_entity_poly.entity_id
_entity_poly.type
_entity_poly.pdbx_seq_one_letter_code
_entity_poly.pdbx_strand_id
1 'polypeptide(L)'
;MLTVEEAKSADDDTFINESFEPTSTSSLIFGEVQTIIEKFSFHLCQLQFDKAREAIDADRLVPDGHSIVSRIWPTLANSLSQMASNESVYYFLSFFTSKFSFRKENHLKMNYCQIKAELTRSIDSLEAELVPDESVSLLKQILRTLVTYLDARIDLINFYTSLQ
;
A
#
# COMPACT_ATOMS: atom_id res chain seq x y z
N MET A 1 -48.69 -4.56 -64.30
CA MET A 1 -48.04 -5.82 -63.91
C MET A 1 -46.83 -5.44 -63.06
N LEU A 2 -46.86 -5.84 -61.78
CA LEU A 2 -45.90 -5.63 -60.69
C LEU A 2 -45.81 -4.23 -60.04
N THR A 3 -46.62 -4.11 -58.98
CA THR A 3 -46.50 -3.29 -57.77
C THR A 3 -45.30 -3.69 -56.90
N VAL A 4 -44.82 -2.78 -56.03
CA VAL A 4 -44.76 -2.91 -54.55
C VAL A 4 -43.91 -1.74 -53.98
N GLU A 5 -44.56 -0.91 -53.16
CA GLU A 5 -43.96 -0.03 -52.14
C GLU A 5 -43.29 -0.87 -51.05
N GLU A 6 -42.17 -0.42 -50.47
CA GLU A 6 -41.97 -0.55 -49.02
C GLU A 6 -40.87 0.37 -48.51
N ALA A 7 -41.25 1.17 -47.50
CA ALA A 7 -40.39 1.96 -46.64
C ALA A 7 -40.04 1.15 -45.38
N LYS A 8 -38.78 1.22 -44.93
CA LYS A 8 -38.24 0.90 -43.57
C LYS A 8 -36.72 0.86 -43.69
N SER A 9 -35.88 1.20 -42.73
CA SER A 9 -36.01 1.71 -41.36
C SER A 9 -34.62 2.26 -41.03
N ALA A 10 -34.58 3.34 -40.25
CA ALA A 10 -33.41 3.72 -39.47
C ALA A 10 -33.14 2.67 -38.37
N ASP A 11 -31.98 2.82 -37.72
CA ASP A 11 -31.43 2.05 -36.60
C ASP A 11 -30.70 0.77 -37.07
N ASP A 12 -29.50 0.43 -36.62
CA ASP A 12 -28.86 0.75 -35.35
C ASP A 12 -27.36 0.48 -35.53
N ASP A 13 -26.52 1.50 -35.30
CA ASP A 13 -25.08 1.33 -35.13
C ASP A 13 -24.87 0.60 -33.79
N THR A 14 -25.01 -0.73 -33.81
CA THR A 14 -24.60 -1.55 -32.66
C THR A 14 -23.07 -1.62 -32.65
N PHE A 15 -22.45 -0.52 -32.23
CA PHE A 15 -21.14 -0.58 -31.59
C PHE A 15 -21.30 -1.54 -30.42
N ILE A 16 -20.74 -2.74 -30.56
CA ILE A 16 -20.50 -3.65 -29.46
C ILE A 16 -19.56 -2.89 -28.52
N ASN A 17 -20.14 -2.22 -27.54
CA ASN A 17 -19.45 -1.74 -26.37
C ASN A 17 -19.18 -2.98 -25.52
N GLU A 18 -18.14 -3.72 -25.87
CA GLU A 18 -17.57 -4.77 -25.05
C GLU A 18 -17.26 -4.14 -23.69
N SER A 19 -18.19 -4.35 -22.77
CA SER A 19 -18.03 -4.01 -21.37
C SER A 19 -16.94 -4.95 -20.85
N PHE A 20 -15.70 -4.47 -20.91
CA PHE A 20 -14.55 -5.16 -20.36
C PHE A 20 -14.78 -5.29 -18.86
N GLU A 21 -15.21 -6.46 -18.38
CA GLU A 21 -15.41 -6.73 -16.95
C GLU A 21 -14.05 -6.62 -16.22
N PRO A 22 -13.78 -5.57 -15.42
CA PRO A 22 -12.50 -5.39 -14.73
C PRO A 22 -12.44 -6.11 -13.38
N THR A 23 -13.53 -6.80 -13.00
CA THR A 23 -13.75 -7.23 -11.61
C THR A 23 -12.89 -8.43 -11.22
N SER A 24 -12.66 -9.37 -12.14
CA SER A 24 -11.94 -10.62 -11.85
C SER A 24 -10.44 -10.42 -11.60
N THR A 25 -9.80 -9.53 -12.35
CA THR A 25 -8.36 -9.28 -12.24
C THR A 25 -8.03 -8.47 -10.99
N SER A 26 -8.86 -7.48 -10.66
CA SER A 26 -8.67 -6.62 -9.48
C SER A 26 -8.76 -7.40 -8.17
N SER A 27 -9.68 -8.37 -8.09
CA SER A 27 -9.82 -9.24 -6.91
C SER A 27 -8.64 -10.20 -6.72
N LEU A 28 -8.03 -10.69 -7.81
CA LEU A 28 -6.89 -11.61 -7.75
C LEU A 28 -5.61 -10.88 -7.29
N ILE A 29 -5.35 -9.71 -7.87
CA ILE A 29 -4.26 -8.80 -7.47
C ILE A 29 -4.37 -8.45 -5.97
N PHE A 30 -5.59 -8.19 -5.50
CA PHE A 30 -5.82 -7.89 -4.10
C PHE A 30 -5.48 -9.07 -3.17
N GLY A 31 -5.84 -10.30 -3.53
CA GLY A 31 -5.51 -11.50 -2.75
C GLY A 31 -3.99 -11.76 -2.64
N GLU A 32 -3.25 -11.46 -3.70
CA GLU A 32 -1.78 -11.53 -3.70
C GLU A 32 -1.17 -10.50 -2.75
N VAL A 33 -1.63 -9.24 -2.83
CA VAL A 33 -1.22 -8.16 -1.94
C VAL A 33 -1.49 -8.51 -0.47
N GLN A 34 -2.67 -9.02 -0.15
CA GLN A 34 -3.00 -9.45 1.20
C GLN A 34 -2.04 -10.55 1.70
N THR A 35 -1.79 -11.57 0.87
CA THR A 35 -0.89 -12.68 1.21
C THR A 35 0.53 -12.18 1.52
N ILE A 36 1.02 -11.20 0.75
CA ILE A 36 2.35 -10.62 0.95
C ILE A 36 2.40 -9.83 2.26
N ILE A 37 1.38 -9.03 2.55
CA ILE A 37 1.30 -8.25 3.79
C ILE A 37 1.22 -9.14 5.01
N GLU A 38 0.49 -10.26 4.93
CA GLU A 38 0.43 -11.26 6.00
C GLU A 38 1.80 -11.90 6.25
N LYS A 39 2.53 -12.29 5.19
CA LYS A 39 3.91 -12.82 5.31
C LYS A 39 4.87 -11.79 5.91
N PHE A 40 4.80 -10.55 5.44
CA PHE A 40 5.59 -9.45 5.99
C PHE A 40 5.32 -9.29 7.49
N SER A 41 4.05 -9.20 7.87
CA SER A 41 3.62 -9.01 9.26
C SER A 41 4.05 -10.17 10.14
N PHE A 42 3.94 -11.41 9.63
CA PHE A 42 4.44 -12.59 10.32
C PHE A 42 5.93 -12.49 10.63
N HIS A 43 6.78 -12.20 9.64
CA HIS A 43 8.22 -12.07 9.86
C HIS A 43 8.57 -10.89 10.78
N LEU A 44 7.86 -9.76 10.65
CA LEU A 44 8.06 -8.59 11.50
C LEU A 44 7.77 -8.89 12.97
N CYS A 45 6.67 -9.58 13.27
CA CYS A 45 6.30 -10.02 14.62
C CYS A 45 7.31 -11.02 15.22
N GLN A 46 8.01 -11.78 14.37
CA GLN A 46 9.07 -12.71 14.80
C GLN A 46 10.46 -12.05 14.87
N LEU A 47 10.53 -10.71 14.72
CA LEU A 47 11.79 -9.95 14.70
C LEU A 47 12.75 -10.40 13.58
N GLN A 48 12.21 -10.98 12.51
CA GLN A 48 12.95 -11.44 11.33
C GLN A 48 12.94 -10.35 10.26
N PHE A 49 13.55 -9.20 10.54
CA PHE A 49 13.46 -7.99 9.70
C PHE A 49 13.95 -8.21 8.27
N ASP A 50 15.08 -8.92 8.10
CA ASP A 50 15.61 -9.22 6.77
C ASP A 50 14.64 -10.08 5.95
N LYS A 51 14.01 -11.08 6.58
CA LYS A 51 12.99 -11.92 5.90
C LYS A 51 11.72 -11.14 5.60
N ALA A 52 11.30 -10.24 6.49
CA ALA A 52 10.16 -9.37 6.23
C ALA A 52 10.42 -8.50 5.00
N ARG A 53 11.62 -7.91 4.91
CA ARG A 53 12.05 -7.13 3.75
C ARG A 53 12.14 -7.99 2.48
N GLU A 54 12.79 -9.15 2.54
CA GLU A 54 12.90 -10.08 1.41
C GLU A 54 11.52 -10.50 0.89
N ALA A 55 10.53 -10.72 1.76
CA ALA A 55 9.18 -11.06 1.35
C ALA A 55 8.50 -9.97 0.52
N ILE A 56 8.87 -8.70 0.73
CA ILE A 56 8.40 -7.55 -0.06
C ILE A 56 9.24 -7.36 -1.31
N ASP A 57 10.57 -7.38 -1.19
CA ASP A 57 11.49 -7.11 -2.29
C ASP A 57 11.49 -8.24 -3.35
N ALA A 58 11.16 -9.47 -2.95
CA ALA A 58 11.00 -10.60 -3.87
C ALA A 58 9.72 -10.53 -4.71
N ASP A 59 8.79 -9.66 -4.33
CA ASP A 59 7.55 -9.50 -5.06
C ASP A 59 7.77 -8.76 -6.39
N ARG A 60 7.09 -9.26 -7.41
CA ARG A 60 7.12 -8.70 -8.76
C ARG A 60 5.70 -8.43 -9.25
N LEU A 61 4.78 -7.98 -8.38
CA LEU A 61 3.47 -7.52 -8.87
C LEU A 61 3.74 -6.54 -10.00
N VAL A 62 3.44 -6.98 -11.22
CA VAL A 62 3.51 -6.12 -12.40
C VAL A 62 2.20 -5.37 -12.36
N PRO A 63 2.22 -4.05 -12.12
CA PRO A 63 1.01 -3.26 -12.21
C PRO A 63 0.47 -3.46 -13.62
N ASP A 64 -0.71 -4.05 -13.75
CA ASP A 64 -1.50 -3.97 -14.98
C ASP A 64 -1.87 -2.50 -15.30
N GLY A 65 -1.60 -1.58 -14.37
CA GLY A 65 -1.76 -0.12 -14.50
C GLY A 65 -3.22 0.33 -14.39
N HIS A 66 -4.15 -0.59 -14.54
CA HIS A 66 -5.59 -0.32 -14.57
C HIS A 66 -6.24 -0.42 -13.19
N SER A 67 -5.74 -1.28 -12.29
CA SER A 67 -6.30 -1.36 -10.94
C SER A 67 -5.72 -0.29 -10.01
N ILE A 68 -6.55 0.25 -9.13
CA ILE A 68 -6.14 1.19 -8.07
C ILE A 68 -5.13 0.56 -7.10
N VAL A 69 -5.27 -0.75 -6.85
CA VAL A 69 -4.33 -1.54 -6.03
C VAL A 69 -2.96 -1.57 -6.70
N SER A 70 -2.92 -1.86 -8.01
CA SER A 70 -1.70 -1.85 -8.83
C SER A 70 -0.97 -0.50 -8.78
N ARG A 71 -1.72 0.62 -8.73
CA ARG A 71 -1.14 1.98 -8.67
C ARG A 71 -0.51 2.31 -7.31
N ILE A 72 -1.11 1.85 -6.21
CA ILE A 72 -0.61 2.11 -4.85
C ILE A 72 0.49 1.13 -4.44
N TRP A 73 0.47 -0.09 -4.98
CA TRP A 73 1.37 -1.17 -4.57
C TRP A 73 2.85 -0.77 -4.52
N PRO A 74 3.44 -0.12 -5.54
CA PRO A 74 4.86 0.24 -5.50
C PRO A 74 5.22 1.14 -4.31
N THR A 75 4.33 2.08 -3.98
CA THR A 75 4.52 2.98 -2.84
C THR A 75 4.42 2.20 -1.52
N LEU A 76 3.39 1.34 -1.41
CA LEU A 76 3.21 0.49 -0.23
C LEU A 76 4.38 -0.47 -0.02
N ALA A 77 4.81 -1.19 -1.06
CA ALA A 77 5.93 -2.11 -1.01
C ALA A 77 7.23 -1.39 -0.60
N ASN A 78 7.53 -0.25 -1.21
CA ASN A 78 8.68 0.56 -0.81
C ASN A 78 8.60 0.99 0.67
N SER A 79 7.44 1.47 1.12
CA SER A 79 7.24 1.83 2.54
C SER A 79 7.45 0.63 3.47
N LEU A 80 6.91 -0.56 3.15
CA LEU A 80 7.08 -1.78 3.96
C LEU A 80 8.54 -2.23 4.03
N SER A 81 9.27 -2.19 2.91
CA SER A 81 10.71 -2.51 2.85
C SER A 81 11.55 -1.55 3.71
N GLN A 82 11.24 -0.25 3.66
CA GLN A 82 11.85 0.76 4.52
C GLN A 82 11.47 0.56 6.00
N MET A 83 10.22 0.19 6.29
CA MET A 83 9.79 -0.11 7.66
C MET A 83 10.59 -1.26 8.26
N ALA A 84 10.73 -2.39 7.55
CA ALA A 84 11.53 -3.51 8.04
C ALA A 84 13.00 -3.11 8.31
N SER A 85 13.59 -2.31 7.41
CA SER A 85 14.96 -1.81 7.59
C SER A 85 15.10 -0.91 8.82
N ASN A 86 14.16 0.02 9.02
CA ASN A 86 14.16 0.91 10.18
C ASN A 86 13.83 0.17 11.49
N GLU A 87 12.96 -0.84 11.48
CA GLU A 87 12.67 -1.66 12.66
C GLU A 87 13.88 -2.46 13.13
N SER A 88 14.70 -2.98 12.20
CA SER A 88 15.98 -3.59 12.55
C SER A 88 16.88 -2.59 13.28
N VAL A 89 17.02 -1.38 12.74
CA VAL A 89 17.81 -0.31 13.37
C VAL A 89 17.25 0.08 14.74
N TYR A 90 15.93 0.23 14.86
CA TYR A 90 15.24 0.53 16.11
C TYR A 90 15.50 -0.54 17.17
N TYR A 91 15.37 -1.81 16.79
CA TYR A 91 15.53 -2.94 17.70
C TYR A 91 16.95 -3.03 18.27
N PHE A 92 17.97 -2.70 17.46
CA PHE A 92 19.36 -2.66 17.91
C PHE A 92 19.78 -1.30 18.51
N LEU A 93 18.87 -0.33 18.55
CA LEU A 93 19.16 0.99 19.10
C LEU A 93 19.18 0.90 20.63
N SER A 94 20.29 1.34 21.23
CA SER A 94 20.42 1.36 22.68
C SER A 94 20.10 2.77 23.20
N PHE A 95 18.82 2.99 23.48
CA PHE A 95 18.25 4.24 23.99
C PHE A 95 18.77 4.68 25.37
N PHE A 96 19.61 3.90 26.04
CA PHE A 96 20.14 4.26 27.36
C PHE A 96 21.66 4.36 27.40
N THR A 97 22.34 4.15 26.26
CA THR A 97 23.81 4.13 26.21
C THR A 97 24.33 5.23 25.28
N SER A 98 24.61 6.40 25.85
CA SER A 98 25.48 7.48 25.32
C SER A 98 24.84 8.65 24.56
N LYS A 99 25.47 9.83 24.73
CA LYS A 99 25.24 11.11 24.03
C LYS A 99 25.38 11.04 22.50
N PHE A 100 25.90 9.95 21.94
CA PHE A 100 26.02 9.74 20.49
C PHE A 100 24.77 9.07 19.86
N SER A 101 23.85 8.53 20.67
CA SER A 101 22.63 7.87 20.19
C SER A 101 21.61 8.85 19.59
N PHE A 102 21.54 10.09 20.10
CA PHE A 102 20.59 11.12 19.66
C PHE A 102 20.60 11.40 18.15
N ARG A 103 21.76 11.35 17.48
CA ARG A 103 21.82 11.58 16.02
C ARG A 103 21.15 10.44 15.25
N LYS A 104 21.36 9.20 15.70
CA LYS A 104 20.74 8.02 15.10
C LYS A 104 19.25 7.96 15.41
N GLU A 105 18.85 8.30 16.64
CA GLU A 105 17.44 8.42 17.04
C GLU A 105 16.70 9.48 16.21
N ASN A 106 17.28 10.67 16.04
CA ASN A 106 16.69 11.71 15.20
C ASN A 106 16.57 11.26 13.74
N HIS A 107 17.59 10.61 13.18
CA HIS A 107 17.52 10.10 11.81
C HIS A 107 16.44 9.03 11.67
N LEU A 108 16.36 8.09 12.61
CA LEU A 108 15.36 7.04 12.63
C LEU A 108 13.93 7.59 12.73
N LYS A 109 13.70 8.57 13.62
CA LYS A 109 12.44 9.30 13.71
C LYS A 109 12.08 9.97 12.38
N MET A 110 13.03 10.65 11.76
CA MET A 110 12.81 11.32 10.47
C MET A 110 12.41 10.31 9.38
N ASN A 111 13.04 9.12 9.35
CA ASN A 111 12.68 8.07 8.41
C ASN A 111 11.24 7.58 8.64
N TYR A 112 10.84 7.33 9.89
CA TYR A 112 9.45 6.98 10.19
C TYR A 112 8.45 8.08 9.80
N CYS A 113 8.78 9.36 10.02
CA CYS A 113 7.95 10.48 9.59
C CYS A 113 7.81 10.54 8.05
N GLN A 114 8.89 10.26 7.31
CA GLN A 114 8.87 10.23 5.84
C GLN A 114 7.95 9.11 5.32
N ILE A 115 8.11 7.89 5.85
CA ILE A 115 7.26 6.75 5.49
C ILE A 115 5.79 7.08 5.82
N LYS A 116 5.52 7.63 7.01
CA LYS A 116 4.17 8.02 7.41
C LYS A 116 3.56 9.01 6.41
N ALA A 117 4.32 10.02 6.00
CA ALA A 117 3.85 11.04 5.06
C ALA A 117 3.58 10.47 3.66
N GLU A 118 4.33 9.45 3.22
CA GLU A 118 4.06 8.73 1.97
C GLU A 118 2.75 7.93 2.05
N LEU A 119 2.58 7.14 3.12
CA LEU A 119 1.37 6.34 3.31
C LEU A 119 0.12 7.20 3.50
N THR A 120 0.24 8.35 4.18
CA THR A 120 -0.87 9.30 4.34
C THR A 120 -1.29 9.89 2.99
N ARG A 121 -0.33 10.28 2.14
CA ARG A 121 -0.63 10.74 0.77
C ARG A 121 -1.32 9.67 -0.07
N SER A 122 -0.95 8.40 0.10
CA SER A 122 -1.63 7.29 -0.56
C SER A 122 -3.07 7.13 -0.08
N ILE A 123 -3.33 7.30 1.23
CA ILE A 123 -4.70 7.30 1.79
C ILE A 123 -5.52 8.45 1.18
N ASP A 124 -4.98 9.67 1.18
CA ASP A 124 -5.65 10.85 0.62
C ASP A 124 -5.99 10.65 -0.87
N SER A 125 -5.07 10.06 -1.63
CA SER A 125 -5.28 9.72 -3.04
C SER A 125 -6.41 8.71 -3.22
N LEU A 126 -6.51 7.70 -2.34
CA LEU A 126 -7.57 6.70 -2.38
C LEU A 126 -8.92 7.28 -1.91
N GLU A 127 -8.92 8.27 -1.02
CA GLU A 127 -10.14 8.95 -0.56
C GLU A 127 -10.73 9.89 -1.60
N ALA A 128 -9.90 10.48 -2.46
CA ALA A 128 -10.35 11.29 -3.59
C ALA A 128 -11.07 10.47 -4.67
N GLU A 129 -10.79 9.17 -4.78
CA GLU A 129 -11.47 8.28 -5.72
C GLU A 129 -12.83 7.82 -5.13
N LEU A 130 -13.93 8.28 -5.71
CA LEU A 130 -15.32 7.92 -5.35
C LEU A 130 -15.70 6.51 -5.86
N VAL A 131 -14.85 5.52 -5.63
CA VAL A 131 -15.07 4.14 -6.07
C VAL A 131 -15.46 3.28 -4.87
N PRO A 132 -16.72 2.81 -4.77
CA PRO A 132 -17.14 1.86 -3.76
C PRO A 132 -16.63 0.48 -4.13
N ASP A 133 -15.44 0.16 -3.63
CA ASP A 133 -14.76 -1.13 -3.82
C ASP A 133 -14.29 -1.65 -2.44
N GLU A 134 -14.60 -2.91 -2.14
CA GLU A 134 -14.22 -3.59 -0.90
C GLU A 134 -12.70 -3.73 -0.78
N SER A 135 -12.01 -4.06 -1.88
CA SER A 135 -10.55 -4.15 -1.95
C SER A 135 -9.91 -2.79 -1.66
N VAL A 136 -10.50 -1.70 -2.15
CA VAL A 136 -10.05 -0.33 -1.83
C VAL A 136 -10.26 0.00 -0.35
N SER A 137 -11.40 -0.40 0.21
CA SER A 137 -11.72 -0.15 1.61
C SER A 137 -10.76 -0.88 2.55
N LEU A 138 -10.44 -2.14 2.24
CA LEU A 138 -9.48 -2.92 3.02
C LEU A 138 -8.05 -2.39 2.84
N LEU A 139 -7.65 -1.99 1.62
CA LEU A 139 -6.35 -1.33 1.39
C LEU A 139 -6.22 -0.04 2.21
N LYS A 140 -7.27 0.80 2.27
CA LYS A 140 -7.30 1.98 3.15
C LYS A 140 -7.10 1.60 4.61
N GLN A 141 -7.76 0.54 5.08
CA GLN A 141 -7.60 0.06 6.46
C GLN A 141 -6.16 -0.39 6.75
N ILE A 142 -5.53 -1.11 5.82
CA ILE A 142 -4.13 -1.52 5.95
C ILE A 142 -3.23 -0.30 6.05
N LEU A 143 -3.36 0.67 5.15
CA LEU A 143 -2.55 1.89 5.15
C LEU A 143 -2.70 2.66 6.47
N ARG A 144 -3.93 2.82 6.98
CA ARG A 144 -4.20 3.48 8.27
C ARG A 144 -3.59 2.73 9.45
N THR A 145 -3.60 1.40 9.40
CA THR A 145 -2.97 0.56 10.43
C THR A 145 -1.45 0.77 10.44
N LEU A 146 -0.82 0.82 9.27
CA LEU A 146 0.62 1.11 9.15
C LEU A 146 0.97 2.53 9.63
N VAL A 147 0.13 3.53 9.31
CA VAL A 147 0.30 4.90 9.83
C VAL A 147 0.23 4.93 11.35
N THR A 148 -0.75 4.23 11.95
CA THR A 148 -0.89 4.13 13.41
C THR A 148 0.31 3.46 14.05
N TYR A 149 0.84 2.42 13.41
CA TYR A 149 2.07 1.75 13.85
C TYR A 149 3.28 2.70 13.86
N LEU A 150 3.44 3.49 12.79
CA LEU A 150 4.52 4.48 12.67
C LEU A 150 4.39 5.58 13.73
N ASP A 151 3.17 6.02 14.03
CA ASP A 151 2.91 6.97 15.11
C ASP A 151 3.36 6.43 16.46
N ALA A 152 2.98 5.19 16.79
CA ALA A 152 3.42 4.55 18.03
C ALA A 152 4.96 4.47 18.14
N ARG A 153 5.66 4.22 17.02
CA ARG A 153 7.13 4.21 16.99
C ARG A 153 7.73 5.60 17.21
N ILE A 154 7.19 6.61 16.54
CA ILE A 154 7.63 8.00 16.71
C ILE A 154 7.43 8.45 18.16
N ASP A 155 6.28 8.12 18.76
CA ASP A 155 5.96 8.44 20.15
C ASP A 155 6.90 7.75 21.13
N LEU A 156 7.23 6.47 20.91
CA LEU A 156 8.22 5.75 21.72
C LEU A 156 9.61 6.40 21.63
N ILE A 157 10.06 6.79 20.43
CA ILE A 157 11.33 7.50 20.29
C ILE A 157 11.30 8.82 21.05
N ASN A 158 10.24 9.62 20.89
CA ASN A 158 10.07 10.89 21.60
C ASN A 158 10.11 10.69 23.12
N PHE A 159 9.42 9.66 23.61
CA PHE A 159 9.41 9.30 25.02
C PHE A 159 10.82 8.99 25.52
N TYR A 160 11.56 8.08 24.86
CA TYR A 160 12.93 7.76 25.28
C TYR A 160 13.87 8.95 25.21
N THR A 161 13.76 9.79 24.17
CA THR A 161 14.54 11.03 24.07
C THR A 161 14.21 12.01 25.19
N SER A 162 12.98 12.04 25.70
CA SER A 162 12.58 12.93 26.81
C SER A 162 13.08 12.48 28.18
N LEU A 163 13.50 11.22 28.34
CA LEU A 163 14.01 10.67 29.60
C LEU A 163 15.51 10.89 29.81
N GLN A 164 16.22 11.43 28.82
CA GLN A 164 17.66 11.67 28.84
C GLN A 164 18.00 13.13 29.15
#